data_AF-A0A1W9TD86-F1
#
_entry.id   AF-A0A1W9TD86-F1
#
_cell.length_a   1.000
_cell.length_b   1.000
_cell.length_c   1.000
_cell.angle_alpha   90.00
_cell.angle_beta   90.00
_cell.angle_gamma   90.00
#
_symmetry.space_group_name_H-M   'P 1'
#
loop_
_entity.id
_entity.type
_entity.pdbx_description
1 polymer ?
#
loop_
_entity_poly.entity_id
_entity_poly.type
_entity_poly.pdbx_seq_one_letter_code
_entity_poly.pdbx_strand_id
1 'polypeptide(L)'
;MKIKPLIPPRLRMGDTIGIVAPASHFDLKKFNRGMAVLESMGFNTLVTEMLFNKKGYFAGSDLERAEMVNRYFADPAIKAIICARGGYGSIRILSSLDYKAIQKNPKIFVGFSDVSALLSTLYLRCRLVTFHGPTVTTLGNSDDRTKDSLLSMITSGDKPKIVIKNGITIKSGSASGPVLGGNLNTLCHLLGTPFQPDFKGCILFLEDKGEVPYRFDRMLSQMKLAGCFNGLAGLINC
;
A
#
# COMPACT_ATOMS: atom_id res chain seq x y z
N MET A 1 14.26 11.70 20.38
CA MET A 1 12.82 11.48 20.64
C MET A 1 12.26 10.62 19.51
N LYS A 2 11.62 9.47 19.80
CA LYS A 2 10.95 8.66 18.77
C LYS A 2 9.72 9.45 18.28
N ILE A 3 9.74 9.91 17.03
CA ILE A 3 8.66 10.77 16.54
C ILE A 3 7.43 9.89 16.20
N LYS A 4 6.26 10.33 16.66
CA LYS A 4 4.99 9.59 16.62
C LYS A 4 4.50 9.37 15.18
N PRO A 5 3.96 8.19 14.83
CA PRO A 5 3.33 7.96 13.53
C PRO A 5 2.03 8.76 13.37
N LEU A 6 1.72 9.14 12.13
CA LEU A 6 0.46 9.74 11.73
C LEU A 6 -0.54 8.63 11.39
N ILE A 7 -1.45 8.36 12.31
CA ILE A 7 -2.55 7.42 12.09
C ILE A 7 -3.68 8.19 11.41
N PRO A 8 -4.13 7.81 10.21
CA PRO A 8 -5.19 8.53 9.52
C PRO A 8 -6.55 8.33 10.24
N PRO A 9 -7.47 9.29 10.12
CA PRO A 9 -8.83 9.16 10.64
C PRO A 9 -9.52 7.91 10.07
N ARG A 10 -10.41 7.31 10.88
CA ARG A 10 -11.26 6.20 10.44
C ARG A 10 -12.39 6.71 9.55
N LEU A 11 -12.82 5.85 8.63
CA LEU A 11 -14.00 6.10 7.82
C LEU A 11 -15.28 5.85 8.60
N ARG A 12 -16.31 6.60 8.24
CA ARG A 12 -17.72 6.41 8.60
C ARG A 12 -18.51 6.08 7.34
N MET A 13 -19.66 5.43 7.52
CA MET A 13 -20.60 5.23 6.43
C MET A 13 -20.96 6.58 5.78
N GLY A 14 -21.00 6.63 4.45
CA GLY A 14 -21.20 7.83 3.65
C GLY A 14 -19.94 8.66 3.38
N ASP A 15 -18.80 8.34 4.00
CA ASP A 15 -17.53 9.00 3.64
C ASP A 15 -17.11 8.68 2.20
N THR A 16 -16.44 9.64 1.57
CA THR A 16 -15.97 9.50 0.18
C THR A 16 -14.58 8.87 0.12
N ILE A 17 -14.47 7.78 -0.64
CA ILE A 17 -13.22 7.12 -1.02
C ILE A 17 -12.82 7.59 -2.42
N GLY A 18 -11.66 8.24 -2.51
CA GLY A 18 -11.04 8.58 -3.78
C GLY A 18 -10.31 7.37 -4.38
N ILE A 19 -10.55 7.09 -5.65
CA ILE A 19 -9.84 6.05 -6.39
C ILE A 19 -8.72 6.63 -7.25
N VAL A 20 -7.51 6.10 -7.11
CA VAL A 20 -6.31 6.52 -7.87
C VAL A 20 -5.65 5.35 -8.58
N ALA A 21 -4.96 5.58 -9.70
CA ALA A 21 -4.23 4.54 -10.43
C ALA A 21 -2.75 4.94 -10.58
N PRO A 22 -1.93 4.79 -9.53
CA PRO A 22 -0.56 5.30 -9.54
C PRO A 22 0.42 4.41 -10.31
N ALA A 23 -0.06 3.34 -10.95
CA ALA A 23 0.75 2.30 -11.60
C ALA A 23 0.20 1.99 -13.00
N SER A 24 -0.22 0.75 -13.23
CA SER A 24 -0.71 0.30 -14.53
C SER A 24 -2.19 0.62 -14.76
N HIS A 25 -2.58 0.68 -16.03
CA HIS A 25 -4.00 0.63 -16.39
C HIS A 25 -4.62 -0.72 -15.98
N PHE A 26 -5.94 -0.81 -15.95
CA PHE A 26 -6.65 -1.94 -15.37
C PHE A 26 -7.84 -2.42 -16.21
N ASP A 27 -8.32 -3.62 -15.87
CA ASP A 27 -9.52 -4.22 -16.47
C ASP A 27 -10.79 -3.60 -15.85
N LEU A 28 -11.66 -3.05 -16.69
CA LEU A 28 -12.87 -2.34 -16.25
C LEU A 28 -13.89 -3.27 -15.59
N LYS A 29 -14.00 -4.53 -16.02
CA LYS A 29 -14.96 -5.47 -15.41
C LYS A 29 -14.54 -5.81 -13.97
N LYS A 30 -13.25 -6.02 -13.73
CA LYS A 30 -12.69 -6.22 -12.39
C LYS A 30 -12.83 -4.96 -11.53
N PHE A 31 -12.58 -3.79 -12.12
CA PHE A 31 -12.75 -2.51 -11.44
C PHE A 31 -14.19 -2.29 -10.97
N ASN A 32 -15.18 -2.41 -11.86
CA ASN A 32 -16.59 -2.18 -11.54
C ASN A 32 -17.10 -3.12 -10.43
N ARG A 33 -16.64 -4.38 -10.42
CA ARG A 33 -16.96 -5.31 -9.31
C ARG A 33 -16.38 -4.85 -7.98
N GLY A 34 -15.18 -4.28 -7.97
CA GLY A 34 -14.59 -3.70 -6.76
C GLY A 34 -15.33 -2.45 -6.28
N MET A 35 -15.74 -1.59 -7.22
CA MET A 35 -16.55 -0.40 -6.91
C MET A 35 -17.87 -0.78 -6.25
N ALA A 36 -18.59 -1.77 -6.80
CA ALA A 36 -19.83 -2.27 -6.21
C ALA A 36 -19.64 -2.80 -4.76
N VAL A 37 -18.47 -3.38 -4.44
CA VAL A 37 -18.17 -3.79 -3.06
C VAL A 37 -18.00 -2.57 -2.15
N LEU A 38 -17.27 -1.54 -2.56
CA LEU A 38 -17.12 -0.31 -1.77
C LEU A 38 -18.45 0.40 -1.54
N GLU A 39 -19.31 0.44 -2.56
CA GLU A 39 -20.66 0.98 -2.47
C GLU A 39 -21.53 0.14 -1.52
N SER A 40 -21.47 -1.19 -1.59
CA SER A 40 -22.19 -2.08 -0.66
C SER A 40 -21.71 -1.98 0.78
N MET A 41 -20.45 -1.56 1.00
CA MET A 41 -19.92 -1.23 2.33
C MET A 41 -20.42 0.13 2.84
N GLY A 42 -21.21 0.86 2.04
CA GLY A 42 -21.84 2.12 2.40
C GLY A 42 -20.95 3.35 2.20
N PHE A 43 -19.93 3.27 1.35
CA PHE A 43 -19.07 4.40 1.02
C PHE A 43 -19.45 5.07 -0.29
N ASN A 44 -19.29 6.39 -0.34
CA ASN A 44 -19.28 7.12 -1.60
C ASN A 44 -17.93 6.91 -2.30
N THR A 45 -17.89 6.95 -3.62
CA THR A 45 -16.62 6.85 -4.36
C THR A 45 -16.45 8.01 -5.34
N LEU A 46 -15.23 8.55 -5.41
CA LEU A 46 -14.85 9.58 -6.37
C LEU A 46 -13.91 9.01 -7.43
N VAL A 47 -14.39 9.02 -8.68
CA VAL A 47 -13.66 8.61 -9.88
C VAL A 47 -13.70 9.75 -10.90
N THR A 48 -12.54 10.14 -11.43
CA THR A 48 -12.43 11.13 -12.51
C THR A 48 -12.00 10.46 -13.81
N GLU A 49 -12.27 11.10 -14.95
CA GLU A 49 -11.86 10.60 -16.28
C GLU A 49 -10.35 10.29 -16.38
N MET A 50 -9.52 11.08 -15.70
CA MET A 50 -8.06 10.87 -15.63
C MET A 50 -7.67 9.45 -15.17
N LEU A 51 -8.52 8.77 -14.38
CA LEU A 51 -8.27 7.42 -13.89
C LEU A 51 -8.14 6.39 -15.03
N PHE A 52 -8.76 6.68 -16.18
CA PHE A 52 -8.84 5.79 -17.33
C PHE A 52 -7.82 6.11 -18.42
N ASN A 53 -7.00 7.14 -18.24
CA ASN A 53 -5.94 7.50 -19.19
C ASN A 53 -4.95 6.33 -19.35
N LYS A 54 -4.37 6.21 -20.54
CA LYS A 54 -3.42 5.14 -20.87
C LYS A 54 -2.20 5.70 -21.56
N LYS A 55 -1.02 5.29 -21.10
CA LYS A 55 0.26 5.56 -21.76
C LYS A 55 1.15 4.32 -21.67
N GLY A 56 1.17 3.52 -22.74
CA GLY A 56 1.76 2.19 -22.70
C GLY A 56 1.10 1.34 -21.62
N TYR A 57 1.89 0.75 -20.72
CA TYR A 57 1.38 -0.05 -19.60
C TYR A 57 0.82 0.79 -18.43
N PHE A 58 0.96 2.12 -18.43
CA PHE A 58 0.61 3.01 -17.32
C PHE A 58 -0.81 3.57 -17.42
N ALA A 59 -1.42 3.87 -16.27
CA ALA A 59 -2.70 4.58 -16.17
C ALA A 59 -2.51 6.11 -16.34
N GLY A 60 -1.97 6.51 -17.49
CA GLY A 60 -1.57 7.89 -17.80
C GLY A 60 -0.08 8.13 -17.60
N SER A 61 0.36 9.36 -17.89
CA SER A 61 1.73 9.81 -17.71
C SER A 61 2.13 9.87 -16.23
N ASP A 62 3.44 9.98 -15.96
CA ASP A 62 3.97 10.12 -14.61
C ASP A 62 3.41 11.37 -13.92
N LEU A 63 3.21 12.46 -14.67
CA LEU A 63 2.64 13.71 -14.17
C LEU A 63 1.18 13.55 -13.78
N GLU A 64 0.34 12.99 -14.65
CA GLU A 64 -1.10 12.78 -14.37
C GLU A 64 -1.31 11.87 -13.15
N ARG A 65 -0.53 10.79 -13.05
CA ARG A 65 -0.61 9.86 -11.92
C ARG A 65 -0.18 10.51 -10.61
N ALA A 66 0.88 11.31 -10.62
CA ALA A 66 1.33 12.07 -9.45
C ALA A 66 0.33 13.16 -9.04
N GLU A 67 -0.18 13.92 -10.02
CA GLU A 67 -1.14 15.00 -9.80
C GLU A 67 -2.41 14.47 -9.14
N MET A 68 -2.93 13.34 -9.62
CA MET A 68 -4.12 12.72 -9.04
C MET A 68 -3.91 12.36 -7.56
N VAL A 69 -2.78 11.74 -7.22
CA VAL A 69 -2.45 11.42 -5.81
C VAL A 69 -2.36 12.69 -4.97
N ASN A 70 -1.63 13.71 -5.44
CA ASN A 70 -1.49 14.98 -4.73
C ASN A 70 -2.84 15.69 -4.52
N ARG A 71 -3.66 15.78 -5.57
CA ARG A 71 -5.01 16.36 -5.50
C ARG A 71 -5.89 15.62 -4.51
N TYR A 72 -5.84 14.28 -4.52
CA TYR A 72 -6.70 13.49 -3.65
C TYR A 72 -6.30 13.58 -2.19
N PHE A 73 -5.00 13.77 -1.88
CA PHE A 73 -4.58 14.10 -0.54
C PHE A 73 -5.01 15.51 -0.13
N ALA A 74 -4.93 16.50 -1.03
CA ALA A 74 -5.30 17.88 -0.76
C ALA A 74 -6.82 18.10 -0.59
N ASP A 75 -7.66 17.28 -1.22
CA ASP A 75 -9.12 17.43 -1.17
C ASP A 75 -9.70 17.00 0.20
N PRO A 76 -10.31 17.90 0.99
CA PRO A 76 -10.87 17.56 2.30
C PRO A 76 -12.16 16.73 2.22
N ALA A 77 -12.84 16.66 1.06
CA ALA A 77 -14.01 15.81 0.86
C ALA A 77 -13.63 14.33 0.80
N ILE A 78 -12.41 14.02 0.37
CA ILE A 78 -11.89 12.64 0.28
C ILE A 78 -11.33 12.21 1.63
N LYS A 79 -11.90 11.15 2.21
CA LYS A 79 -11.54 10.62 3.54
C LYS A 79 -10.61 9.42 3.49
N ALA A 80 -10.57 8.72 2.36
CA ALA A 80 -9.61 7.65 2.09
C ALA A 80 -9.26 7.59 0.60
N ILE A 81 -8.12 6.99 0.30
CA ILE A 81 -7.63 6.73 -1.04
C ILE A 81 -7.40 5.22 -1.18
N ILE A 82 -8.00 4.60 -2.20
CA ILE A 82 -7.75 3.20 -2.55
C ILE A 82 -7.22 3.13 -3.98
N CYS A 83 -6.11 2.43 -4.18
CA CYS A 83 -5.55 2.25 -5.51
C CYS A 83 -6.42 1.31 -6.34
N ALA A 84 -6.68 1.68 -7.60
CA ALA A 84 -7.44 0.89 -8.55
C ALA A 84 -6.77 -0.48 -8.80
N ARG A 85 -5.44 -0.45 -8.99
CA ARG A 85 -4.56 -1.62 -9.18
C ARG A 85 -3.11 -1.22 -8.91
N GLY A 86 -2.25 -2.17 -8.53
CA GLY A 86 -0.78 -2.07 -8.65
C GLY A 86 -0.27 -2.20 -10.10
N GLY A 87 0.75 -3.03 -10.35
CA GLY A 87 1.24 -3.27 -11.71
C GLY A 87 2.68 -2.85 -11.83
N TYR A 88 2.96 -1.84 -12.63
CA TYR A 88 4.27 -1.22 -12.69
C TYR A 88 4.13 0.28 -12.85
N GLY A 89 4.97 1.03 -12.13
CA GLY A 89 5.18 2.45 -12.37
C GLY A 89 5.01 3.34 -11.15
N SER A 90 4.61 2.81 -9.98
CA SER A 90 4.46 3.62 -8.76
C SER A 90 5.77 4.27 -8.34
N ILE A 91 6.90 3.60 -8.55
CA ILE A 91 8.23 4.12 -8.22
C ILE A 91 8.57 5.41 -9.02
N ARG A 92 8.04 5.56 -10.23
CA ARG A 92 8.36 6.68 -11.13
C ARG A 92 7.78 8.01 -10.68
N ILE A 93 6.75 7.98 -9.83
CA ILE A 93 6.04 9.18 -9.41
C ILE A 93 6.48 9.69 -8.03
N LEU A 94 7.34 8.95 -7.31
CA LEU A 94 7.70 9.27 -5.93
C LEU A 94 8.29 10.68 -5.79
N SER A 95 9.21 11.08 -6.68
CA SER A 95 9.82 12.41 -6.63
C SER A 95 8.85 13.56 -6.92
N SER A 96 7.68 13.28 -7.49
CA SER A 96 6.67 14.26 -7.89
C SER A 96 5.56 14.44 -6.84
N LEU A 97 5.61 13.72 -5.72
CA LEU A 97 4.61 13.83 -4.66
C LEU A 97 4.91 14.98 -3.71
N ASP A 98 3.87 15.75 -3.35
CA ASP A 98 3.97 16.80 -2.34
C ASP A 98 3.83 16.19 -0.94
N TYR A 99 4.94 15.65 -0.43
CA TYR A 99 4.98 15.05 0.90
C TYR A 99 4.60 16.02 2.03
N LYS A 100 4.82 17.33 1.86
CA LYS A 100 4.43 18.33 2.87
C LYS A 100 2.91 18.47 2.92
N ALA A 101 2.25 18.56 1.76
CA ALA A 101 0.79 18.60 1.68
C ALA A 101 0.17 17.29 2.16
N ILE A 102 0.74 16.14 1.80
CA ILE A 102 0.28 14.82 2.25
C ILE A 102 0.38 14.69 3.77
N GLN A 103 1.49 15.12 4.37
CA GLN A 103 1.68 15.08 5.82
C GLN A 103 0.66 15.95 6.57
N LYS A 104 0.24 17.09 5.99
CA LYS A 104 -0.79 17.96 6.54
C LYS A 104 -2.21 17.40 6.40
N ASN A 105 -2.43 16.48 5.46
CA ASN A 105 -3.74 15.91 5.16
C ASN A 105 -3.73 14.37 5.28
N PRO A 106 -3.40 13.82 6.47
CA PRO A 106 -3.30 12.38 6.64
C PRO A 106 -4.68 11.73 6.42
N LYS A 107 -4.74 10.78 5.49
CA LYS A 107 -5.92 9.97 5.21
C LYS A 107 -5.51 8.54 4.89
N ILE A 108 -6.47 7.62 4.98
CA ILE A 108 -6.24 6.20 4.71
C ILE A 108 -5.75 6.06 3.27
N PHE A 109 -4.69 5.28 3.06
CA PHE A 109 -4.16 4.97 1.74
C PHE A 109 -3.94 3.46 1.63
N VAL A 110 -4.61 2.82 0.66
CA VAL A 110 -4.66 1.35 0.53
C VAL A 110 -4.18 0.89 -0.85
N GLY A 111 -3.32 -0.13 -0.85
CA GLY A 111 -2.99 -0.90 -2.05
C GLY A 111 -2.03 -2.04 -1.72
N PHE A 112 -1.58 -2.80 -2.73
CA PHE A 112 -0.60 -3.88 -2.57
C PHE A 112 0.21 -4.08 -3.86
N SER A 113 1.20 -4.98 -3.87
CA SER A 113 2.08 -5.23 -5.02
C SER A 113 2.95 -3.99 -5.31
N ASP A 114 3.03 -3.49 -6.55
CA ASP A 114 3.81 -2.28 -6.94
C ASP A 114 3.48 -1.02 -6.13
N VAL A 115 2.27 -0.94 -5.55
CA VAL A 115 1.90 0.15 -4.64
C VAL A 115 2.75 0.16 -3.36
N SER A 116 3.44 -0.93 -3.03
CA SER A 116 4.37 -1.01 -1.88
C SER A 116 5.45 0.09 -1.92
N ALA A 117 5.83 0.55 -3.11
CA ALA A 117 6.72 1.71 -3.26
C ALA A 117 6.11 2.98 -2.64
N LEU A 118 4.82 3.22 -2.86
CA LEU A 118 4.10 4.35 -2.26
C LEU A 118 3.85 4.13 -0.76
N LEU A 119 3.40 2.95 -0.35
CA LEU A 119 3.13 2.65 1.07
C LEU A 119 4.37 2.92 1.94
N SER A 120 5.50 2.33 1.56
CA SER A 120 6.77 2.50 2.27
C SER A 120 7.24 3.96 2.25
N THR A 121 7.14 4.63 1.10
CA THR A 121 7.61 6.01 0.95
C THR A 121 6.73 7.01 1.71
N LEU A 122 5.42 6.82 1.73
CA LEU A 122 4.49 7.66 2.52
C LEU A 122 4.78 7.54 4.02
N TYR A 123 5.10 6.33 4.50
CA TYR A 123 5.56 6.16 5.86
C TYR A 123 6.93 6.84 6.10
N LEU A 124 7.90 6.61 5.21
CA LEU A 124 9.24 7.20 5.33
C LEU A 124 9.22 8.73 5.38
N ARG A 125 8.46 9.36 4.47
CA ARG A 125 8.48 10.82 4.25
C ARG A 125 7.49 11.57 5.11
N CYS A 126 6.33 10.97 5.40
CA CYS A 126 5.25 11.63 6.11
C CYS A 126 5.00 11.04 7.51
N ARG A 127 5.52 9.84 7.79
CA ARG A 127 5.11 8.98 8.93
C ARG A 127 3.65 8.55 8.88
N LEU A 128 3.04 8.61 7.70
CA LEU A 128 1.66 8.20 7.49
C LEU A 128 1.55 6.69 7.57
N VAL A 129 0.70 6.19 8.46
CA VAL A 129 0.33 4.77 8.50
C VAL A 129 -0.52 4.46 7.28
N THR A 130 0.00 3.61 6.40
CA THR A 130 -0.65 3.14 5.18
C THR A 130 -1.03 1.67 5.30
N PHE A 131 -1.89 1.18 4.41
CA PHE A 131 -2.46 -0.15 4.49
C PHE A 131 -2.06 -0.98 3.28
N HIS A 132 -1.32 -2.07 3.53
CA HIS A 132 -1.07 -3.09 2.53
C HIS A 132 -2.32 -3.99 2.42
N GLY A 133 -3.14 -3.77 1.39
CA GLY A 133 -4.48 -4.36 1.28
C GLY A 133 -5.00 -4.41 -0.16
N PRO A 134 -6.18 -4.99 -0.39
CA PRO A 134 -6.72 -5.20 -1.74
C PRO A 134 -6.87 -3.88 -2.49
N THR A 135 -6.49 -3.88 -3.76
CA THR A 135 -6.85 -2.82 -4.70
C THR A 135 -8.28 -3.00 -5.19
N VAL A 136 -8.89 -1.95 -5.77
CA VAL A 136 -10.28 -2.02 -6.27
C VAL A 136 -10.48 -3.22 -7.20
N THR A 137 -9.57 -3.43 -8.16
CA THR A 137 -9.66 -4.54 -9.14
C THR A 137 -9.55 -5.94 -8.54
N THR A 138 -8.98 -6.08 -7.35
CA THR A 138 -8.90 -7.36 -6.64
C THR A 138 -10.03 -7.54 -5.63
N LEU A 139 -10.55 -6.43 -5.08
CA LEU A 139 -11.57 -6.43 -4.04
C LEU A 139 -12.84 -7.18 -4.48
N GLY A 140 -13.29 -6.96 -5.73
CA GLY A 140 -14.48 -7.61 -6.27
C GLY A 140 -14.41 -9.13 -6.40
N ASN A 141 -13.21 -9.73 -6.36
CA ASN A 141 -13.02 -11.20 -6.38
C ASN A 141 -12.45 -11.73 -5.04
N SER A 142 -12.31 -10.87 -4.04
CA SER A 142 -11.78 -11.29 -2.75
C SER A 142 -12.84 -12.08 -1.98
N ASP A 143 -12.39 -12.95 -1.08
CA ASP A 143 -13.30 -13.64 -0.15
C ASP A 143 -13.85 -12.67 0.91
N ASP A 144 -14.89 -13.09 1.62
CA ASP A 144 -15.56 -12.23 2.61
C ASP A 144 -14.62 -11.90 3.77
N ARG A 145 -13.74 -12.83 4.16
CA ARG A 145 -12.70 -12.57 5.17
C ARG A 145 -11.83 -11.37 4.80
N THR A 146 -11.42 -11.25 3.54
CA THR A 146 -10.60 -10.12 3.06
C THR A 146 -11.40 -8.82 3.04
N LYS A 147 -12.67 -8.87 2.61
CA LYS A 147 -13.56 -7.71 2.60
C LYS A 147 -13.83 -7.20 4.02
N ASP A 148 -14.15 -8.10 4.94
CA ASP A 148 -14.40 -7.81 6.36
C ASP A 148 -13.14 -7.26 7.04
N SER A 149 -11.98 -7.85 6.74
CA SER A 149 -10.70 -7.37 7.24
C SER A 149 -10.41 -5.95 6.74
N LEU A 150 -10.64 -5.66 5.45
CA LEU A 150 -10.49 -4.30 4.93
C LEU A 150 -11.44 -3.34 5.66
N LEU A 151 -12.74 -3.66 5.70
CA LEU A 151 -13.77 -2.82 6.30
C LEU A 151 -13.45 -2.53 7.77
N SER A 152 -13.12 -3.55 8.55
CA SER A 152 -12.72 -3.43 9.95
C SER A 152 -11.49 -2.53 10.11
N MET A 153 -10.44 -2.71 9.29
CA MET A 153 -9.22 -1.92 9.38
C MET A 153 -9.42 -0.43 9.08
N ILE A 154 -10.36 -0.09 8.18
CA ILE A 154 -10.60 1.30 7.77
C ILE A 154 -11.68 2.00 8.61
N THR A 155 -12.54 1.26 9.32
CA THR A 155 -13.63 1.82 10.14
C THR A 155 -13.44 1.66 11.65
N SER A 156 -12.82 0.57 12.12
CA SER A 156 -12.72 0.24 13.55
C SER A 156 -11.45 0.79 14.23
N GLY A 157 -11.56 1.09 15.52
CA GLY A 157 -10.44 1.37 16.42
C GLY A 157 -9.77 0.12 16.97
N ASP A 158 -10.33 -1.06 16.71
CA ASP A 158 -9.85 -2.32 17.26
C ASP A 158 -8.44 -2.66 16.77
N LYS A 159 -7.68 -3.33 17.63
CA LYS A 159 -6.38 -3.88 17.25
C LYS A 159 -6.61 -5.14 16.42
N PRO A 160 -6.24 -5.17 15.13
CA PRO A 160 -6.40 -6.36 14.32
C PRO A 160 -5.59 -7.51 14.92
N LYS A 161 -6.22 -8.68 15.06
CA LYS A 161 -5.53 -9.91 15.46
C LYS A 161 -5.42 -10.83 14.25
N ILE A 162 -4.21 -10.92 13.71
CA ILE A 162 -3.92 -11.85 12.61
C ILE A 162 -3.47 -13.17 13.23
N VAL A 163 -4.22 -14.24 12.97
CA VAL A 163 -3.87 -15.61 13.34
C VAL A 163 -3.45 -16.35 12.08
N ILE A 164 -2.17 -16.77 12.04
CA ILE A 164 -1.61 -17.55 10.94
C ILE A 164 -1.87 -19.03 11.23
N LYS A 165 -2.83 -19.64 10.53
CA LYS A 165 -3.26 -21.03 10.79
C LYS A 165 -2.25 -22.09 10.29
N ASN A 166 -1.48 -21.79 9.24
CA ASN A 166 -0.55 -22.73 8.58
C ASN A 166 0.87 -22.15 8.43
N GLY A 167 1.33 -21.39 9.43
CA GLY A 167 2.64 -20.74 9.38
C GLY A 167 3.77 -21.72 9.68
N ILE A 168 4.86 -21.63 8.93
CA ILE A 168 6.10 -22.37 9.23
C ILE A 168 7.01 -21.47 10.07
N THR A 169 7.41 -21.94 11.25
CA THR A 169 8.37 -21.22 12.09
C THR A 169 9.79 -21.56 11.64
N ILE A 170 10.45 -20.62 10.95
CA ILE A 170 11.87 -20.76 10.55
C ILE A 170 12.79 -20.53 11.76
N LYS A 171 12.48 -19.51 12.57
CA LYS A 171 13.18 -19.20 13.81
C LYS A 171 12.15 -18.85 14.88
N SER A 172 12.19 -19.57 16.01
CA SER A 172 11.31 -19.32 17.13
C SER A 172 11.70 -18.04 17.89
N GLY A 173 10.71 -17.39 18.49
CA GLY A 173 10.91 -16.18 19.28
C GLY A 173 9.62 -15.39 19.47
N SER A 174 9.71 -14.30 20.22
CA SER A 174 8.65 -13.31 20.40
C SER A 174 9.23 -11.92 20.12
N ALA A 175 8.48 -11.10 19.38
CA ALA A 175 8.92 -9.78 18.96
C ALA A 175 7.75 -8.81 18.90
N SER A 176 8.04 -7.52 19.05
CA SER A 176 7.09 -6.43 18.87
C SER A 176 7.78 -5.26 18.19
N GLY A 177 7.08 -4.63 17.26
CA GLY A 177 7.57 -3.49 16.51
C GLY A 177 6.52 -3.01 15.50
N PRO A 178 6.71 -1.83 14.89
CA PRO A 178 5.90 -1.41 13.77
C PRO A 178 6.03 -2.43 12.61
N VAL A 179 4.95 -2.64 11.88
CA VAL A 179 4.95 -3.49 10.69
C VAL A 179 5.28 -2.62 9.49
N LEU A 180 6.36 -2.96 8.79
CA LEU A 180 6.75 -2.36 7.52
C LEU A 180 7.02 -3.48 6.52
N GLY A 181 6.84 -3.19 5.23
CA GLY A 181 7.00 -4.23 4.22
C GLY A 181 6.07 -4.08 3.02
N GLY A 182 5.78 -5.22 2.40
CA GLY A 182 4.97 -5.33 1.18
C GLY A 182 5.64 -6.24 0.16
N ASN A 183 5.48 -5.91 -1.11
CA ASN A 183 6.03 -6.70 -2.20
C ASN A 183 7.57 -6.65 -2.26
N LEU A 184 8.21 -7.82 -2.18
CA LEU A 184 9.67 -7.97 -2.13
C LEU A 184 10.35 -7.30 -3.32
N ASN A 185 9.94 -7.63 -4.55
CA ASN A 185 10.54 -7.07 -5.76
C ASN A 185 10.45 -5.54 -5.79
N THR A 186 9.29 -5.00 -5.44
CA THR A 186 9.08 -3.55 -5.37
C THR A 186 9.99 -2.88 -4.34
N LEU A 187 10.12 -3.45 -3.14
CA LEU A 187 10.97 -2.91 -2.08
C LEU A 187 12.46 -3.00 -2.45
N CYS A 188 12.89 -4.08 -3.11
CA CYS A 188 14.25 -4.23 -3.63
C CYS A 188 14.63 -3.09 -4.60
N HIS A 189 13.69 -2.63 -5.42
CA HIS A 189 13.91 -1.53 -6.34
C HIS A 189 13.99 -0.15 -5.69
N LEU A 190 13.69 -0.02 -4.40
CA LEU A 190 13.90 1.22 -3.64
C LEU A 190 15.31 1.32 -3.02
N LEU A 191 16.07 0.23 -2.98
CA LEU A 191 17.39 0.19 -2.36
C LEU A 191 18.38 1.10 -3.11
N GLY A 192 19.18 1.86 -2.36
CA GLY A 192 20.12 2.83 -2.91
C GLY A 192 19.48 4.15 -3.37
N THR A 193 18.17 4.33 -3.18
CA THR A 193 17.46 5.57 -3.52
C THR A 193 17.12 6.41 -2.28
N PRO A 194 16.77 7.70 -2.42
CA PRO A 194 16.21 8.50 -1.33
C PRO A 194 14.89 7.97 -0.73
N PHE A 195 14.33 6.91 -1.30
CA PHE A 195 13.09 6.25 -0.88
C PHE A 195 13.33 4.89 -0.23
N GLN A 196 14.60 4.52 0.02
CA GLN A 196 14.94 3.27 0.70
C GLN A 196 14.30 3.23 2.10
N PRO A 197 13.51 2.20 2.42
CA PRO A 197 12.93 2.04 3.76
C PRO A 197 13.99 1.64 4.80
N ASP A 198 13.82 2.12 6.03
CA ASP A 198 14.56 1.65 7.20
C ASP A 198 13.68 0.69 8.01
N PHE A 199 14.14 -0.56 8.15
CA PHE A 199 13.41 -1.60 8.86
C PHE A 199 13.91 -1.85 10.28
N LYS A 200 14.87 -1.07 10.78
CA LYS A 200 15.44 -1.28 12.12
C LYS A 200 14.34 -1.22 13.20
N GLY A 201 14.26 -2.27 14.01
CA GLY A 201 13.26 -2.43 15.06
C GLY A 201 11.85 -2.75 14.56
N CYS A 202 11.66 -3.02 13.26
CA CYS A 202 10.37 -3.32 12.67
C CYS A 202 10.13 -4.84 12.60
N ILE A 203 8.86 -5.23 12.54
CA ILE A 203 8.46 -6.53 12.01
C ILE A 203 8.36 -6.36 10.49
N LEU A 204 9.28 -6.98 9.76
CA LEU A 204 9.31 -6.92 8.30
C LEU A 204 8.31 -7.93 7.70
N PHE A 205 7.36 -7.44 6.92
CA PHE A 205 6.42 -8.25 6.15
C PHE A 205 6.84 -8.31 4.67
N LEU A 206 7.03 -9.50 4.11
CA LEU A 206 7.38 -9.67 2.70
C LEU A 206 6.36 -10.59 2.02
N GLU A 207 6.00 -10.25 0.80
CA GLU A 207 5.24 -11.11 -0.12
C GLU A 207 5.81 -10.96 -1.53
N ASP A 208 5.74 -12.02 -2.33
CA ASP A 208 5.89 -11.89 -3.78
C ASP A 208 5.14 -13.02 -4.49
N LYS A 209 4.77 -12.81 -5.76
CA LYS A 209 4.02 -13.79 -6.53
C LYS A 209 4.57 -13.95 -7.93
N GLY A 210 4.80 -15.21 -8.31
CA GLY A 210 5.17 -15.58 -9.68
C GLY A 210 6.66 -15.51 -9.96
N GLU A 211 7.48 -15.25 -8.95
CA GLU A 211 8.93 -15.30 -9.08
C GLU A 211 9.46 -16.73 -8.98
N VAL A 212 10.46 -17.03 -9.81
CA VAL A 212 11.20 -18.30 -9.73
C VAL A 212 12.16 -18.27 -8.54
N PRO A 213 12.45 -19.42 -7.88
CA PRO A 213 13.17 -19.44 -6.61
C PRO A 213 14.50 -18.68 -6.60
N TYR A 214 15.31 -18.78 -7.66
CA TYR A 214 16.61 -18.10 -7.72
C TYR A 214 16.49 -16.56 -7.79
N ARG A 215 15.36 -16.02 -8.30
CA ARG A 215 15.12 -14.56 -8.29
C ARG A 215 14.73 -14.09 -6.91
N PHE A 216 13.92 -14.89 -6.21
CA PHE A 216 13.57 -14.63 -4.81
C PHE A 216 14.82 -14.62 -3.92
N ASP A 217 15.68 -15.64 -4.03
CA ASP A 217 16.96 -15.70 -3.32
C ASP A 217 17.87 -14.50 -3.63
N ARG A 218 17.97 -14.11 -4.91
CA ARG A 218 18.75 -12.93 -5.31
C ARG A 218 18.23 -11.65 -4.67
N MET A 219 16.92 -11.46 -4.62
CA MET A 219 16.30 -10.29 -3.99
C MET A 219 16.56 -10.26 -2.47
N LEU A 220 16.37 -11.38 -1.78
CA LEU A 220 16.69 -11.48 -0.35
C LEU A 220 18.18 -11.24 -0.09
N SER A 221 19.05 -11.78 -0.93
CA SER A 221 20.49 -11.56 -0.86
C SER A 221 20.84 -10.08 -1.04
N GLN A 222 20.23 -9.39 -2.01
CA GLN A 222 20.40 -7.95 -2.20
C GLN A 222 19.92 -7.16 -0.98
N MET A 223 18.72 -7.44 -0.44
CA MET A 223 18.22 -6.80 0.78
C MET A 223 19.17 -7.01 1.97
N LYS A 224 19.70 -8.22 2.12
CA LYS A 224 20.68 -8.55 3.15
C LYS A 224 21.96 -7.72 3.01
N LEU A 225 22.52 -7.65 1.80
CA LEU A 225 23.74 -6.87 1.51
C LEU A 225 23.52 -5.36 1.69
N ALA A 226 22.31 -4.87 1.39
CA ALA A 226 21.90 -3.50 1.65
C ALA A 226 21.61 -3.21 3.15
N GLY A 227 21.75 -4.20 4.04
CA GLY A 227 21.55 -4.05 5.47
C GLY A 227 20.10 -4.01 5.93
N CYS A 228 19.13 -4.35 5.06
CA CYS A 228 17.69 -4.27 5.38
C CYS A 228 17.27 -5.20 6.52
N PHE A 229 18.04 -6.26 6.79
CA PHE A 229 17.76 -7.21 7.85
C PHE A 229 18.49 -6.90 9.17
N ASN A 230 19.31 -5.84 9.19
CA ASN A 230 20.09 -5.49 10.37
C ASN A 230 19.20 -4.86 11.44
N GLY A 231 19.07 -5.54 12.58
CA GLY A 231 18.30 -5.05 13.72
C GLY A 231 16.78 -5.12 13.53
N LEU A 232 16.27 -6.01 12.67
CA LEU A 232 14.84 -6.34 12.63
C LEU A 232 14.36 -6.85 14.00
N ALA A 233 13.12 -6.52 14.35
CA ALA A 233 12.44 -7.16 15.48
C ALA A 233 11.92 -8.55 15.09
N GLY A 234 11.39 -8.70 13.88
CA GLY A 234 10.90 -9.97 13.36
C GLY A 234 10.71 -9.94 11.85
N LEU A 235 10.43 -11.10 11.25
CA LEU A 235 10.17 -11.25 9.83
C LEU A 235 8.97 -12.19 9.62
N ILE A 236 8.06 -11.80 8.74
CA ILE A 236 6.94 -12.59 8.25
C ILE A 236 7.02 -12.61 6.72
N ASN A 237 6.93 -13.80 6.12
CA ASN A 237 6.91 -13.99 4.67
C ASN A 237 5.62 -14.75 4.30
N CYS A 238 4.91 -14.28 3.26
CA CYS A 238 3.62 -14.82 2.81
C CYS A 238 3.61 -15.19 1.34
#